data_AF-A0A4U9D5F6-F1
#
_entry.id   AF-A0A4U9D5F6-F1
#
_cell.length_a   1.000
_cell.length_b   1.000
_cell.length_c   1.000
_cell.angle_alpha   90.00
_cell.angle_beta   90.00
_cell.angle_gamma   90.00
#
_symmetry.space_group_name_H-M   'P 1'
#
loop_
_entity.id
_entity.type
_entity.pdbx_description
1 polymer ?
#
loop_
_entity_poly.entity_id
_entity_poly.type
_entity_poly.pdbx_seq_one_letter_code
_entity_poly.pdbx_strand_id
1 'polypeptide(L)' 'MKDVARVAGVSTSTVSHVINKDRFVSEAITAKVDAAIKNLNYAPSALAA' A
#
# COMPACT_ATOMS: atom_id res chain seq x y z
N MET A 1 0.83 0.81 -7.83
CA MET A 1 1.79 0.49 -6.75
C MET A 1 2.91 1.52 -6.62
N LYS A 2 3.50 2.02 -7.72
CA LYS A 2 4.64 2.96 -7.68
C LYS A 2 4.31 4.29 -7.01
N ASP A 3 3.10 4.79 -7.22
CA ASP A 3 2.63 6.04 -6.60
C ASP A 3 2.31 5.87 -5.12
N VAL A 4 1.70 4.74 -4.73
CA VAL A 4 1.45 4.40 -3.31
C VAL A 4 2.77 4.31 -2.54
N ALA A 5 3.79 3.67 -3.13
CA ALA A 5 5.13 3.58 -2.56
C ALA A 5 5.74 4.97 -2.34
N ARG A 6 5.63 5.86 -3.34
CA ARG A 6 6.12 7.24 -3.25
C ARG A 6 5.40 8.05 -2.17
N VAL A 7 4.08 7.96 -2.07
CA VAL A 7 3.27 8.71 -1.10
C VAL A 7 3.46 8.18 0.33
N ALA A 8 3.57 6.86 0.50
CA ALA A 8 3.84 6.25 1.80
C ALA A 8 5.32 6.36 2.23
N GLY A 9 6.21 6.81 1.33
CA GLY A 9 7.64 6.92 1.60
C GLY A 9 8.33 5.55 1.75
N VAL A 10 7.84 4.54 1.03
CA VAL A 10 8.37 3.17 1.05
C VAL A 10 8.70 2.68 -0.35
N SER A 11 9.44 1.58 -0.47
CA SER A 11 9.67 0.95 -1.77
C SER A 11 8.45 0.19 -2.26
N THR A 12 8.34 0.02 -3.58
CA THR A 12 7.31 -0.82 -4.21
C THR A 12 7.33 -2.26 -3.69
N SER A 13 8.51 -2.76 -3.33
CA SER A 13 8.69 -4.07 -2.68
C SER A 13 7.99 -4.13 -1.32
N THR A 14 8.06 -3.05 -0.54
CA THR A 14 7.37 -2.95 0.77
C THR A 14 5.86 -2.95 0.58
N VAL A 15 5.33 -2.20 -0.40
CA VAL A 15 3.89 -2.21 -0.74
C VAL A 15 3.46 -3.61 -1.18
N SER A 16 4.29 -4.32 -1.95
CA SER A 16 4.03 -5.71 -2.35
C SER A 16 3.97 -6.65 -1.15
N HIS A 17 4.90 -6.53 -0.19
CA HIS A 17 4.87 -7.35 1.03
C HIS A 17 3.67 -7.03 1.92
N VAL A 18 3.23 -5.76 1.98
CA VAL A 18 2.03 -5.34 2.74
C VAL A 18 0.76 -5.95 2.12
N ILE A 19 0.65 -5.89 0.80
CA ILE A 19 -0.51 -6.43 0.05
C ILE A 19 -0.53 -7.96 0.12
N ASN A 20 0.61 -8.61 -0.11
CA ASN A 20 0.73 -10.07 -0.09
C ASN A 20 0.83 -10.65 1.33
N LYS A 21 0.90 -9.80 2.38
CA LYS A 21 1.11 -10.20 3.78
C LYS A 21 2.30 -11.14 4.00
N ASP A 22 3.32 -11.03 3.14
CA ASP A 22 4.48 -11.92 3.15
C ASP A 22 5.48 -11.56 4.28
N ARG A 23 5.45 -10.30 4.75
CA ARG A 23 6.36 -9.81 5.77
C ARG A 23 5.64 -9.00 6.85
N PHE A 24 6.06 -9.18 8.10
CA PHE A 24 5.62 -8.32 9.21
C PHE A 24 6.16 -6.90 8.99
N VAL A 25 5.28 -6.02 8.56
CA VAL A 25 5.50 -4.57 8.48
C VAL A 25 4.97 -3.91 9.75
N SER A 26 5.72 -2.94 10.27
CA SER A 26 5.25 -2.16 11.42
C SER A 26 3.93 -1.47 11.10
N GLU A 27 3.05 -1.37 12.10
CA GLU A 27 1.76 -0.70 11.99
C GLU A 27 1.86 0.71 11.40
N ALA A 28 2.92 1.45 11.75
CA ALA A 28 3.19 2.78 11.19
C ALA A 28 3.36 2.77 9.65
N ILE A 29 3.97 1.71 9.10
CA ILE A 29 4.14 1.55 7.65
C ILE A 29 2.81 1.15 7.02
N THR A 30 2.09 0.21 7.63
CA THR A 30 0.76 -0.22 7.17
C THR A 30 -0.20 0.95 7.12
N ALA A 31 -0.24 1.80 8.15
CA ALA A 31 -1.06 3.00 8.20
C ALA A 31 -0.68 4.02 7.12
N LYS A 32 0.62 4.24 6.85
CA LYS A 32 1.07 5.09 5.75
C LYS A 32 0.66 4.55 4.38
N VAL A 33 0.80 3.24 4.18
CA VAL A 33 0.39 2.57 2.93
C VAL A 33 -1.12 2.63 2.78
N ASP A 34 -1.90 2.38 3.82
CA ASP A 34 -3.37 2.47 3.81
C ASP A 34 -3.86 3.91 3.51
N ALA A 35 -3.24 4.90 4.15
CA ALA A 35 -3.54 6.32 3.90
C ALA A 35 -3.14 6.75 2.48
N ALA A 36 -2.01 6.25 1.96
CA ALA A 36 -1.58 6.48 0.58
C ALA A 36 -2.53 5.81 -0.42
N ILE A 37 -2.96 4.57 -0.13
CA ILE A 37 -3.93 3.81 -0.92
C ILE A 37 -5.25 4.58 -1.00
N LYS A 38 -5.78 5.05 0.14
CA LYS A 38 -6.99 5.88 0.19
C LYS A 38 -6.83 7.21 -0.56
N ASN A 39 -5.72 7.93 -0.35
CA ASN A 39 -5.47 9.21 -1.03
C ASN A 39 -5.35 9.07 -2.55
N LEU A 40 -4.65 8.04 -3.01
CA LEU A 40 -4.48 7.80 -4.45
C LEU A 40 -5.71 7.17 -5.10
N ASN A 41 -6.78 6.92 -4.34
CA ASN A 41 -7.90 6.08 -4.76
C ASN A 41 -7.38 4.79 -5.42
N TYR A 42 -6.29 4.25 -4.87
CA TYR A 42 -5.62 3.07 -5.38
C TYR A 42 -6.43 1.86 -4.97
N ALA A 43 -7.59 1.67 -5.60
CA ALA A 43 -8.34 0.46 -5.48
C ALA A 43 -7.63 -0.60 -6.35
N PRO A 44 -7.06 -1.68 -5.79
CA PRO A 44 -6.91 -2.90 -6.56
C PRO A 44 -8.34 -3.38 -6.82
N SER A 45 -8.97 -2.86 -7.87
CA SER A 45 -10.30 -3.16 -8.40
C SER A 45 -11.11 -4.18 -7.59
N ALA A 46 -11.58 -3.80 -6.39
CA ALA A 46 -12.61 -4.54 -5.65
C ALA A 46 -14.02 -4.03 -6.01
N LEU A 47 -14.11 -3.41 -7.19
CA LEU A 47 -15.31 -2.94 -7.87
C LEU A 47 -15.25 -3.45 -9.32
N ALA A 48 -15.09 -4.77 -9.47
CA ALA A 48 -15.73 -5.46 -10.58
C ALA A 48 -17.09 -5.90 -10.02
N ALA A 49 -18.09 -5.03 -10.19
CA ALA A 49 -19.48 -5.39 -10.04
C ALA A 49 -19.91 -6.28 -11.22
#